data_AF-A0A7Y6XYN9-F1
#
_entry.id   AF-A0A7Y6XYN9-F1
#
_cell.length_a   1.000
_cell.length_b   1.000
_cell.length_c   1.000
_cell.angle_alpha   90.00
_cell.angle_beta   90.00
_cell.angle_gamma   90.00
#
_symmetry.space_group_name_H-M   'P 1'
#
loop_
_entity.id
_entity.type
_entity.pdbx_description
1 polymer ?
#
loop_
_entity_poly.entity_id
_entity_poly.type
_entity_poly.pdbx_seq_one_letter_code
_entity_poly.pdbx_strand_id
1 'polypeptide(L)'
;MTEQATIIDFLSASLRGLEASGRAILSPHQQKLADDIAASLDRELEDMVKQLEAVASCQQEEDDDTPEEELPPFEAFCAGLKRIGGTLLPHLMQEFVKLCETRQVPTAPFSWIIRARADAFVAYLLQVAQVHGLAFDDSLTKVGRNEQIALANLGADLRVVMQRELDKLD
;
A
#
# COMPACT_ATOMS: atom_id res chain seq x y z
N MET A 1 5.78 -16.89 -18.20
CA MET A 1 5.82 -16.72 -16.74
C MET A 1 6.16 -15.26 -16.49
N THR A 2 5.16 -14.43 -16.23
CA THR A 2 5.37 -13.04 -15.80
C THR A 2 5.88 -13.11 -14.36
N GLU A 3 7.08 -12.59 -14.10
CA GLU A 3 7.56 -12.42 -12.73
C GLU A 3 6.56 -11.56 -11.96
N GLN A 4 6.02 -12.10 -10.86
CA GLN A 4 5.10 -11.37 -10.00
C GLN A 4 5.93 -10.38 -9.18
N ALA A 5 5.76 -9.09 -9.46
CA ALA A 5 6.45 -8.04 -8.71
C ALA A 5 6.07 -8.13 -7.23
N THR A 6 7.08 -8.14 -6.37
CA THR A 6 6.96 -8.15 -4.91
C THR A 6 6.87 -6.72 -4.39
N ILE A 7 6.39 -6.55 -3.15
CA ILE A 7 6.38 -5.25 -2.46
C ILE A 7 7.79 -4.59 -2.44
N ILE A 8 8.85 -5.40 -2.42
CA ILE A 8 10.26 -4.96 -2.43
C ILE A 8 10.63 -4.27 -3.76
N ASP A 9 10.07 -4.73 -4.88
CA ASP A 9 10.30 -4.11 -6.19
C ASP A 9 9.71 -2.69 -6.23
N PHE A 10 8.57 -2.48 -5.59
CA PHE A 10 7.93 -1.17 -5.46
C PHE A 10 8.63 -0.25 -4.47
N LEU A 11 9.20 -0.79 -3.38
CA LEU A 11 10.00 -0.02 -2.42
C LEU A 11 11.23 0.60 -3.09
N SER A 12 11.93 -0.17 -3.92
CA SER A 12 13.09 0.32 -4.67
C SER A 12 12.73 1.46 -5.63
N ALA A 13 11.59 1.37 -6.32
CA ALA A 13 11.10 2.42 -7.21
C ALA A 13 10.68 3.69 -6.43
N SER A 14 10.00 3.52 -5.30
CA SER A 14 9.53 4.63 -4.45
C SER A 14 10.68 5.42 -3.84
N LEU A 15 11.74 4.72 -3.39
CA LEU A 15 12.94 5.36 -2.85
C LEU A 15 13.68 6.21 -3.90
N ARG A 16 13.80 5.75 -5.15
CA ARG A 16 14.39 6.55 -6.24
C ARG A 16 13.61 7.84 -6.52
N GLY A 17 12.28 7.79 -6.41
CA GLY A 17 11.43 8.98 -6.54
C GLY A 17 11.70 10.02 -5.45
N LEU A 18 11.95 9.56 -4.22
CA LEU A 18 12.24 10.43 -3.08
C LEU A 18 13.64 11.04 -3.11
N GLU A 19 14.65 10.33 -3.64
CA GLU A 19 16.00 10.89 -3.83
C GLU A 19 16.00 12.15 -4.71
N ALA A 20 15.10 12.23 -5.69
CA ALA A 20 14.92 13.41 -6.53
C ALA A 20 14.26 14.60 -5.78
N SER A 21 13.57 14.34 -4.67
CA SER A 21 12.83 15.34 -3.89
C SER A 21 13.60 15.95 -2.70
N GLY A 22 14.84 15.51 -2.47
CA GLY A 22 15.72 16.01 -1.41
C GLY A 22 15.55 15.27 -0.09
N ARG A 23 16.35 14.21 0.11
CA ARG A 23 16.43 13.49 1.39
C ARG A 23 17.16 14.36 2.43
N ALA A 24 16.67 14.39 3.66
CA ALA A 24 17.36 15.09 4.75
C ALA A 24 18.78 14.51 4.94
N ILE A 25 19.78 15.39 5.10
CA ILE A 25 21.15 14.97 5.42
C ILE A 25 21.16 14.54 6.90
N LEU A 26 21.29 13.24 7.14
CA LEU A 26 21.30 12.65 8.47
C LEU A 26 22.74 12.50 9.00
N SER A 27 22.94 12.72 10.30
CA SER A 27 24.16 12.29 10.97
C SER A 27 24.26 10.75 10.97
N PRO A 28 25.47 10.15 11.16
CA PRO A 28 25.62 8.70 11.18
C PRO A 28 24.72 7.98 12.20
N HIS A 29 24.50 8.60 13.37
CA HIS A 29 23.58 8.07 14.37
C HIS A 29 22.12 8.10 13.91
N GLN A 30 21.70 9.20 13.29
CA GLN A 30 20.35 9.33 12.72
C GLN A 30 20.15 8.40 11.52
N GLN A 31 21.19 8.15 10.73
CA GLN A 31 21.14 7.21 9.62
C GLN A 31 20.90 5.79 10.11
N LYS A 32 21.66 5.33 11.13
CA LYS A 32 21.44 4.02 11.74
C LYS A 32 20.00 3.87 12.26
N LEU A 33 19.49 4.92 12.91
CA LEU A 33 18.12 4.93 13.40
C LEU A 33 17.09 4.87 12.27
N ALA A 34 17.31 5.63 11.18
CA ALA A 34 16.46 5.57 10.00
C ALA A 34 16.44 4.17 9.39
N ASP A 35 17.61 3.52 9.29
CA ASP A 35 17.72 2.16 8.77
C ASP A 35 16.98 1.14 9.66
N ASP A 36 17.05 1.30 10.99
CA ASP A 36 16.34 0.44 11.94
C ASP A 36 14.81 0.63 11.88
N ILE A 37 14.33 1.87 11.71
CA ILE A 37 12.90 2.18 11.53
C ILE A 37 12.42 1.61 10.18
N ALA A 38 13.17 1.86 9.12
CA ALA A 38 12.92 1.33 7.78
C ALA A 38 12.77 -0.20 7.81
N ALA A 39 13.75 -0.92 8.36
CA ALA A 39 13.73 -2.38 8.42
C ALA A 39 12.62 -2.94 9.31
N SER A 40 12.12 -2.17 10.28
CA SER A 40 10.98 -2.57 11.10
C SER A 40 9.68 -2.42 10.30
N LEU A 41 9.48 -1.30 9.62
CA LEU A 41 8.32 -1.09 8.76
C LEU A 41 8.29 -2.02 7.54
N ASP A 42 9.45 -2.37 6.99
CA ASP A 42 9.52 -3.33 5.87
C ASP A 42 8.98 -4.70 6.30
N ARG A 43 9.28 -5.13 7.54
CA ARG A 43 8.73 -6.37 8.12
C ARG A 43 7.23 -6.31 8.37
N GLU A 44 6.73 -5.19 8.90
CA GLU A 44 5.28 -4.99 9.07
C GLU A 44 4.57 -5.03 7.72
N LEU A 45 5.13 -4.36 6.72
CA LEU A 45 4.57 -4.31 5.38
C LEU A 45 4.57 -5.69 4.70
N GLU A 46 5.64 -6.46 4.84
CA GLU A 46 5.71 -7.85 4.37
C GLU A 46 4.65 -8.73 5.05
N ASP A 47 4.46 -8.60 6.36
CA ASP A 47 3.44 -9.37 7.09
C ASP A 47 2.02 -8.99 6.66
N MET A 48 1.72 -7.70 6.52
CA MET A 48 0.44 -7.21 6.01
C MET A 48 0.12 -7.76 4.61
N VAL A 49 1.10 -7.72 3.70
CA VAL A 49 0.94 -8.27 2.34
C VAL A 49 0.73 -9.78 2.38
N LYS A 50 1.51 -10.49 3.18
CA LYS A 50 1.38 -11.95 3.31
C LYS A 50 0.03 -12.37 3.88
N GLN A 51 -0.48 -11.66 4.87
CA GLN A 51 -1.81 -11.92 5.44
C GLN A 51 -2.92 -11.65 4.41
N LEU A 52 -2.80 -10.58 3.63
CA LEU A 52 -3.73 -10.27 2.54
C LEU A 52 -3.76 -11.38 1.49
N GLU A 53 -2.59 -11.85 1.05
CA GLU A 53 -2.48 -12.95 0.09
C GLU A 53 -3.02 -14.27 0.67
N ALA A 54 -2.82 -14.51 1.97
CA ALA A 54 -3.37 -15.69 2.65
C ALA A 54 -4.90 -15.65 2.71
N VAL A 55 -5.51 -14.51 3.04
CA VAL A 55 -6.98 -14.37 3.05
C VAL A 55 -7.55 -14.53 1.65
N ALA A 56 -6.90 -13.98 0.62
CA ALA A 56 -7.30 -14.17 -0.77
C ALA A 56 -7.22 -15.65 -1.23
N SER A 57 -6.37 -16.45 -0.59
CA SER A 57 -6.24 -17.89 -0.88
C SER A 57 -7.25 -18.77 -0.11
N CYS A 58 -7.89 -18.24 0.93
CA CYS A 58 -8.98 -18.93 1.62
C CYS A 58 -10.26 -18.78 0.80
N GLN A 59 -10.81 -19.90 0.33
CA GLN A 59 -12.19 -19.93 -0.20
C GLN A 59 -13.12 -19.47 0.93
N GLN A 60 -13.59 -18.22 0.87
CA GLN A 60 -14.64 -17.77 1.77
C GLN A 60 -15.95 -18.44 1.35
N GLU A 61 -16.54 -19.23 2.25
CA GLU A 61 -17.95 -19.57 2.16
C GLU A 61 -18.74 -18.26 2.30
N GLU A 62 -19.58 -17.97 1.31
CA GLU A 62 -20.36 -16.73 1.19
C GLU A 62 -21.30 -16.57 2.39
N ASP A 63 -20.92 -15.74 3.35
CA ASP A 63 -21.82 -15.20 4.37
C ASP A 63 -21.46 -13.72 4.55
N ASP A 64 -22.11 -12.83 3.80
CA ASP A 64 -22.45 -11.50 4.34
C ASP A 64 -23.58 -10.80 3.56
N ASP A 65 -24.70 -10.63 4.27
CA ASP A 65 -25.90 -9.86 3.91
C ASP A 65 -25.61 -8.35 3.86
N THR A 66 -24.84 -7.89 2.87
CA THR A 66 -24.76 -6.46 2.55
C THR A 66 -25.35 -6.22 1.17
N PRO A 67 -26.28 -5.27 0.96
CA PRO A 67 -26.76 -4.94 -0.38
C PRO A 67 -25.64 -4.18 -1.10
N GLU A 68 -24.70 -4.93 -1.67
CA GLU A 68 -23.73 -4.38 -2.60
C GLU A 68 -24.50 -4.02 -3.87
N GLU A 69 -24.42 -2.76 -4.30
CA GLU A 69 -24.71 -2.42 -5.70
C GLU A 69 -23.96 -3.45 -6.55
N GLU A 70 -24.64 -4.12 -7.48
CA GLU A 70 -24.02 -5.09 -8.41
C GLU A 70 -23.00 -4.34 -9.28
N LEU A 71 -21.82 -4.12 -8.73
CA LEU A 71 -20.66 -3.65 -9.43
C LEU A 71 -20.16 -4.79 -10.32
N PRO A 72 -19.64 -4.49 -11.52
CA PRO A 72 -18.98 -5.53 -12.30
C PRO A 72 -17.76 -6.08 -11.53
N PRO A 73 -17.32 -7.33 -11.83
CA PRO A 73 -16.37 -8.06 -11.00
C PRO A 73 -15.04 -7.30 -10.77
N PHE A 74 -14.53 -6.61 -11.79
CA PHE A 74 -13.30 -5.82 -11.67
C PHE A 74 -13.45 -4.61 -10.73
N GLU A 75 -14.57 -3.88 -10.84
CA GLU A 75 -14.90 -2.76 -9.96
C GLU A 75 -15.14 -3.21 -8.53
N ALA A 76 -15.81 -4.35 -8.32
CA ALA A 76 -15.97 -4.97 -7.00
C ALA A 76 -14.62 -5.34 -6.39
N PHE A 77 -13.71 -5.92 -7.18
CA PHE A 77 -12.35 -6.22 -6.75
C PHE A 77 -11.59 -4.94 -6.35
N CYS A 78 -11.67 -3.88 -7.16
CA CYS A 78 -11.09 -2.58 -6.82
C CYS A 78 -11.70 -1.99 -5.54
N ALA A 79 -13.01 -2.13 -5.33
CA ALA A 79 -13.68 -1.68 -4.12
C ALA A 79 -13.19 -2.44 -2.87
N GLY A 80 -12.98 -3.76 -2.99
CA GLY A 80 -12.36 -4.58 -1.94
C GLY A 80 -10.95 -4.08 -1.58
N LEU A 81 -10.09 -3.86 -2.59
CA LEU A 81 -8.74 -3.32 -2.38
C LEU A 81 -8.76 -1.91 -1.77
N LYS A 82 -9.75 -1.08 -2.10
CA LYS A 82 -9.97 0.21 -1.46
C LYS A 82 -10.30 0.05 0.02
N ARG A 83 -11.20 -0.86 0.41
CA ARG A 83 -11.54 -1.14 1.83
C ARG A 83 -10.30 -1.59 2.61
N ILE A 84 -9.53 -2.51 2.02
CA ILE A 84 -8.27 -2.99 2.58
C ILE A 84 -7.28 -1.84 2.77
N GLY A 85 -6.97 -1.10 1.71
CA GLY A 85 -6.02 0.01 1.77
C GLY A 85 -6.48 1.13 2.72
N GLY A 86 -7.79 1.37 2.81
CA GLY A 86 -8.40 2.28 3.77
C GLY A 86 -8.18 1.92 5.24
N THR A 87 -7.89 0.65 5.53
CA THR A 87 -7.59 0.14 6.88
C THR A 87 -6.09 0.03 7.11
N LEU A 88 -5.38 -0.54 6.12
CA LEU A 88 -3.96 -0.88 6.24
C LEU A 88 -3.03 0.33 6.12
N LEU A 89 -3.36 1.36 5.34
CA LEU A 89 -2.55 2.59 5.28
C LEU A 89 -2.54 3.34 6.63
N PRO A 90 -3.69 3.59 7.30
CA PRO A 90 -3.67 4.13 8.66
C PRO A 90 -2.92 3.26 9.66
N HIS A 91 -3.04 1.93 9.57
CA HIS A 91 -2.32 1.02 10.46
C HIS A 91 -0.79 1.14 10.29
N LEU A 92 -0.30 1.15 9.05
CA LEU A 92 1.12 1.34 8.75
C LEU A 92 1.64 2.68 9.30
N MET A 93 0.81 3.74 9.24
CA MET A 93 1.13 5.04 9.83
C MET A 93 1.25 4.97 11.36
N GLN A 94 0.31 4.28 12.02
CA GLN A 94 0.31 4.10 13.47
C GLN A 94 1.56 3.33 13.94
N GLU A 95 1.94 2.27 13.23
CA GLU A 95 3.17 1.53 13.55
C GLU A 95 4.42 2.39 13.36
N PHE A 96 4.48 3.25 12.33
CA PHE A 96 5.57 4.23 12.21
C PHE A 96 5.65 5.18 13.41
N VAL A 97 4.52 5.76 13.83
CA VAL A 97 4.47 6.68 14.98
C VAL A 97 4.94 5.96 16.24
N LYS A 98 4.40 4.77 16.52
CA LYS A 98 4.76 3.93 17.66
C LYS A 98 6.24 3.52 17.66
N LEU A 99 6.81 3.22 16.48
CA LEU A 99 8.23 2.92 16.32
C LEU A 99 9.12 4.14 16.64
N CYS A 100 8.67 5.35 16.27
CA CYS A 100 9.35 6.61 16.62
C CYS A 100 9.25 6.92 18.11
N GLU A 101 8.06 6.75 18.71
CA GLU A 101 7.83 6.92 20.15
C GLU A 101 8.68 5.96 21.00
N THR A 102 8.70 4.67 20.62
CA THR A 102 9.51 3.65 21.31
C THR A 102 11.00 3.99 21.27
N ARG A 103 11.46 4.62 20.18
CA ARG A 103 12.85 5.06 19.99
C ARG A 103 13.11 6.48 20.49
N GLN A 104 12.10 7.15 21.05
CA GLN A 104 12.15 8.52 21.57
C GLN A 104 12.65 9.54 20.54
N VAL A 105 12.17 9.44 19.30
CA VAL A 105 12.56 10.36 18.22
C VAL A 105 11.35 11.05 17.58
N PRO A 106 11.54 12.29 17.08
CA PRO A 106 10.48 12.99 16.37
C PRO A 106 10.15 12.28 15.04
N THR A 107 8.87 12.28 14.66
CA THR A 107 8.40 11.70 13.39
C THR A 107 8.84 12.49 12.16
N ALA A 108 8.81 13.83 12.24
CA ALA A 108 9.01 14.72 11.09
C ALA A 108 10.32 14.47 10.30
N PRO A 109 11.51 14.30 10.91
CA PRO A 109 12.74 14.04 10.16
C PRO A 109 12.77 12.68 9.45
N PHE A 110 11.89 11.76 9.84
CA PHE A 110 11.81 10.40 9.31
C PHE A 110 10.53 10.15 8.50
N SER A 111 9.69 11.17 8.28
CA SER A 111 8.42 11.03 7.54
C SER A 111 8.61 10.52 6.10
N TRP A 112 9.78 10.77 5.50
CA TRP A 112 10.15 10.21 4.20
C TRP A 112 10.20 8.67 4.18
N ILE A 113 10.51 8.04 5.32
CA ILE A 113 10.57 6.57 5.45
C ILE A 113 9.19 5.97 5.25
N ILE A 114 8.20 6.50 5.98
CA ILE A 114 6.81 6.03 5.92
C ILE A 114 6.16 6.41 4.58
N ARG A 115 6.46 7.59 4.02
CA ARG A 115 5.99 7.99 2.69
C ARG A 115 6.42 6.98 1.62
N ALA A 116 7.70 6.59 1.59
CA ALA A 116 8.21 5.62 0.62
C ALA A 116 7.45 4.28 0.65
N ARG A 117 7.10 3.82 1.86
CA ARG A 117 6.47 2.52 2.09
C ARG A 117 4.97 2.56 1.83
N ALA A 118 4.31 3.64 2.21
CA ALA A 118 2.92 3.88 1.85
C ALA A 118 2.75 3.97 0.33
N ASP A 119 3.64 4.69 -0.38
CA ASP A 119 3.64 4.76 -1.84
C ASP A 119 3.85 3.36 -2.47
N ALA A 120 4.81 2.59 -1.96
CA ALA A 120 5.06 1.23 -2.43
C ALA A 120 3.85 0.31 -2.21
N PHE A 121 3.17 0.44 -1.06
CA PHE A 121 1.97 -0.33 -0.76
C PHE A 121 0.82 0.02 -1.71
N VAL A 122 0.59 1.31 -1.99
CA VAL A 122 -0.41 1.74 -2.98
C VAL A 122 -0.08 1.18 -4.36
N ALA A 123 1.18 1.24 -4.78
CA ALA A 123 1.62 0.69 -6.06
C ALA A 123 1.41 -0.83 -6.15
N TYR A 124 1.70 -1.55 -5.07
CA TYR A 124 1.42 -2.98 -4.97
C TYR A 124 -0.08 -3.29 -5.10
N LEU A 125 -0.96 -2.58 -4.40
CA LEU A 125 -2.42 -2.78 -4.51
C LEU A 125 -2.92 -2.51 -5.95
N LEU A 126 -2.39 -1.50 -6.62
CA LEU A 126 -2.72 -1.23 -8.03
C LEU A 126 -2.24 -2.34 -8.96
N GLN A 127 -1.06 -2.90 -8.72
CA GLN A 127 -0.56 -4.04 -9.48
C GLN A 127 -1.42 -5.28 -9.24
N VAL A 128 -1.83 -5.54 -8.00
CA VAL A 128 -2.76 -6.62 -7.65
C VAL A 128 -4.08 -6.44 -8.40
N ALA A 129 -4.66 -5.23 -8.41
CA ALA A 129 -5.84 -4.91 -9.21
C ALA A 129 -5.63 -5.20 -10.70
N GLN A 130 -4.49 -4.80 -11.26
CA GLN A 130 -4.21 -4.98 -12.68
C GLN A 130 -3.98 -6.44 -13.09
N VAL A 131 -3.30 -7.24 -12.26
CA VAL A 131 -2.96 -8.63 -12.58
C VAL A 131 -4.10 -9.57 -12.20
N HIS A 132 -4.60 -9.45 -10.96
CA HIS A 132 -5.57 -10.39 -10.40
C HIS A 132 -7.01 -9.95 -10.64
N GLY A 133 -7.29 -8.65 -10.71
CA GLY A 133 -8.63 -8.17 -11.07
C GLY A 133 -9.05 -8.61 -12.48
N LEU A 134 -8.10 -8.72 -13.42
CA LEU A 134 -8.37 -9.29 -14.74
C LEU A 134 -8.63 -10.80 -14.70
N ALA A 135 -7.99 -11.53 -13.78
CA ALA A 135 -8.23 -12.96 -13.61
C ALA A 135 -9.56 -13.25 -12.90
N PHE A 136 -10.11 -12.27 -12.19
CA PHE A 136 -11.39 -12.36 -11.48
C PHE A 136 -12.59 -12.10 -12.41
N ASP A 137 -12.36 -11.51 -13.58
CA ASP A 137 -13.37 -11.31 -14.60
C ASP A 137 -13.05 -12.18 -15.83
N ASP A 138 -13.68 -13.35 -15.91
CA ASP A 138 -13.50 -14.32 -17.01
C ASP A 138 -13.84 -13.74 -18.40
N SER A 139 -14.53 -12.60 -18.47
CA SER A 139 -14.86 -11.92 -19.72
C SER A 139 -13.74 -11.00 -20.23
N LEU A 140 -12.74 -10.70 -19.38
CA LEU A 140 -11.67 -9.77 -19.69
C LEU A 140 -10.36 -10.49 -20.07
N THR A 141 -9.80 -10.10 -21.21
CA THR A 141 -8.45 -10.54 -21.64
C THR A 141 -7.39 -9.45 -21.45
N LYS A 142 -7.82 -8.20 -21.19
CA LYS A 142 -6.97 -7.02 -20.94
C LYS A 142 -7.78 -5.92 -20.26
N VAL A 143 -7.08 -5.00 -19.59
CA VAL A 143 -7.67 -3.77 -19.02
C VAL A 143 -8.24 -2.90 -20.16
N GLY A 144 -9.56 -2.71 -20.17
CA GLY A 144 -10.25 -1.79 -21.07
C GLY A 144 -10.36 -0.38 -20.49
N ARG A 145 -11.23 0.45 -21.09
CA ARG A 145 -11.39 1.84 -20.69
C ARG A 145 -12.05 1.98 -19.31
N ASN A 146 -13.01 1.12 -18.99
CA ASN A 146 -13.73 1.18 -17.72
C ASN A 146 -12.83 0.73 -16.58
N GLU A 147 -12.05 -0.33 -16.80
CA GLU A 147 -11.10 -0.87 -15.83
C GLU A 147 -9.95 0.11 -15.60
N GLN A 148 -9.52 0.85 -16.62
CA GLN A 148 -8.57 1.98 -16.45
C GLN A 148 -9.15 3.09 -15.56
N ILE A 149 -10.44 3.39 -15.69
CA ILE A 149 -11.12 4.37 -14.83
C ILE A 149 -11.21 3.83 -13.40
N ALA A 150 -11.56 2.56 -13.22
CA ALA A 150 -11.62 1.91 -11.92
C ALA A 150 -10.24 1.90 -11.22
N LEU A 151 -9.17 1.54 -11.94
CA LEU A 151 -7.79 1.61 -11.44
C LEU A 151 -7.37 3.03 -11.08
N ALA A 152 -7.73 4.02 -11.91
CA ALA A 152 -7.44 5.42 -11.63
C ALA A 152 -8.16 5.91 -10.36
N ASN A 153 -9.42 5.54 -10.18
CA ASN A 153 -10.21 5.86 -8.99
C ASN A 153 -9.64 5.20 -7.74
N LEU A 154 -9.31 3.90 -7.81
CA LEU A 154 -8.62 3.18 -6.73
C LEU A 154 -7.33 3.90 -6.32
N GLY A 155 -6.49 4.25 -7.30
CA GLY A 155 -5.24 4.96 -7.05
C GLY A 155 -5.44 6.35 -6.45
N ALA A 156 -6.47 7.07 -6.87
CA ALA A 156 -6.81 8.37 -6.29
C ALA A 156 -7.30 8.23 -4.84
N ASP A 157 -8.22 7.31 -4.58
CA ASP A 157 -8.78 7.06 -3.25
C ASP A 157 -7.69 6.66 -2.24
N LEU A 158 -6.81 5.73 -2.62
CA LEU A 158 -5.71 5.30 -1.76
C LEU A 158 -4.72 6.43 -1.46
N ARG A 159 -4.41 7.28 -2.45
CA ARG A 159 -3.55 8.45 -2.25
C ARG A 159 -4.19 9.50 -1.36
N VAL A 160 -5.51 9.68 -1.43
CA VAL A 160 -6.24 10.58 -0.51
C VAL A 160 -6.13 10.06 0.93
N VAL A 161 -6.32 8.75 1.14
CA VAL A 161 -6.12 8.15 2.48
C VAL A 161 -4.68 8.35 2.94
N MET A 162 -3.71 8.01 2.11
CA MET A 162 -2.28 8.17 2.42
C MET A 162 -1.95 9.62 2.80
N GLN A 163 -2.38 10.60 1.99
CA GLN A 163 -2.11 12.02 2.24
C GLN A 163 -2.74 12.48 3.55
N ARG A 164 -4.00 12.10 3.81
CA ARG A 164 -4.68 12.43 5.06
C ARG A 164 -3.95 11.89 6.29
N GLU A 165 -3.35 10.71 6.21
CA GLU A 165 -2.56 10.16 7.31
C GLU A 165 -1.19 10.82 7.45
N LEU A 166 -0.55 11.19 6.33
CA LEU A 166 0.72 11.94 6.33
C LEU A 166 0.55 13.35 6.93
N ASP A 167 -0.54 14.05 6.61
CA ASP A 167 -0.85 15.40 7.12
C ASP A 167 -1.02 15.43 8.66
N LYS A 168 -1.19 14.28 9.31
CA LYS A 168 -1.25 14.16 10.79
C LYS A 168 0.13 14.08 11.45
N LEU A 169 1.19 13.91 10.67
CA LEU A 169 2.57 13.84 11.17
C LEU A 169 3.24 15.21 11.29
N ASP A 170 2.69 16.22 10.61
CA ASP A 170 3.12 17.62 10.61
C ASP A 170 2.50 18.39 11.80
#